data_AF-A0A6A8DM29-F1
#
_entry.id   AF-A0A6A8DM29-F1
#
_cell.length_a   1.000
_cell.length_b   1.000
_cell.length_c   1.000
_cell.angle_alpha   90.00
_cell.angle_beta   90.00
_cell.angle_gamma   90.00
#
_symmetry.space_group_name_H-M   'P 1'
#
loop_
_entity.id
_entity.type
_entity.pdbx_description
1 polymer ?
#
loop_
_entity_poly.entity_id
_entity_poly.type
_entity_poly.pdbx_seq_one_letter_code
_entity_poly.pdbx_strand_id
1 'polypeptide(L)' 'MNLIKFFKNVSREMKKVSWPRGRELTRYTIIVVSTVAFVAVYFAVVDLGITQFLNVFFE' A
#
# COMPACT_ATOMS: atom_id res chain seq x y z
N MET A 1 -29.87 24.72 -1.39
CA MET A 1 -29.46 23.31 -1.58
C MET A 1 -29.34 22.66 -0.22
N ASN A 2 -30.13 21.63 0.08
CA ASN A 2 -30.10 20.99 1.40
C ASN A 2 -28.99 19.94 1.42
N LEU A 3 -27.85 20.24 2.06
CA LEU A 3 -26.70 19.34 2.24
C LEU A 3 -27.12 17.95 2.76
N ILE A 4 -28.10 17.90 3.67
CA ILE A 4 -28.66 16.67 4.24
C ILE A 4 -29.26 15.75 3.15
N LYS A 5 -29.94 16.32 2.15
CA LYS A 5 -30.48 15.55 1.01
C LYS A 5 -29.34 15.01 0.13
N PHE A 6 -28.25 15.78 -0.04
CA PHE A 6 -27.09 15.35 -0.82
C PHE A 6 -26.38 14.15 -0.19
N PHE A 7 -26.04 14.20 1.11
CA PHE A 7 -25.43 13.07 1.80
C PHE A 7 -26.33 11.82 1.82
N LYS A 8 -27.65 11.99 1.95
CA LYS A 8 -28.60 10.88 1.86
C LYS A 8 -28.58 10.22 0.47
N ASN A 9 -28.48 11.02 -0.60
CA ASN A 9 -28.36 10.50 -1.97
C ASN A 9 -27.02 9.79 -2.20
N VAL A 10 -25.91 10.35 -1.71
CA VAL A 10 -24.58 9.73 -1.79
C VAL A 10 -24.56 8.38 -1.05
N SER A 11 -25.08 8.33 0.18
CA SER A 11 -25.18 7.07 0.93
C SER A 11 -26.03 6.03 0.20
N ARG A 12 -27.10 6.45 -0.49
CA ARG A 12 -27.94 5.56 -1.29
C ARG A 12 -27.20 5.00 -2.51
N GLU A 13 -26.35 5.79 -3.15
CA GLU A 13 -25.55 5.34 -4.29
C GLU A 13 -24.39 4.44 -3.87
N MET A 14 -23.73 4.77 -2.75
CA MET A 14 -22.66 3.97 -2.15
C MET A 14 -23.11 2.56 -1.74
N LYS A 15 -24.39 2.37 -1.45
CA LYS A 15 -25.00 1.05 -1.20
C LYS A 15 -25.17 0.19 -2.45
N LYS A 16 -25.23 0.81 -3.64
CA LYS A 16 -25.28 0.09 -4.93
C LYS A 16 -23.89 -0.35 -5.40
N VAL A 17 -22.84 0.28 -4.86
CA VAL A 17 -21.45 -0.10 -5.14
C VAL A 17 -21.17 -1.45 -4.49
N SER A 18 -20.70 -2.41 -5.27
CA SER A 18 -20.26 -3.71 -4.79
C SER A 18 -18.91 -3.56 -4.09
N TRP A 19 -18.95 -3.35 -2.77
CA TRP A 19 -17.72 -3.34 -1.97
C TRP A 19 -17.09 -4.73 -1.95
N PRO A 20 -15.75 -4.81 -2.04
CA PRO A 20 -15.04 -6.08 -1.98
C PRO A 20 -15.33 -6.78 -0.65
N ARG A 21 -15.47 -8.11 -0.69
CA ARG A 21 -15.64 -8.90 0.53
C ARG A 21 -14.37 -8.79 1.37
N GLY A 22 -14.50 -8.69 2.69
CA GLY A 22 -13.34 -8.48 3.60
C GLY A 22 -12.18 -9.47 3.39
N ARG A 23 -12.48 -10.73 3.02
CA ARG A 23 -11.46 -11.74 2.67
C ARG A 23 -10.60 -11.37 1.46
N GLU A 24 -11.21 -10.78 0.45
CA GLU A 24 -10.53 -10.34 -0.77
C GLU A 24 -9.62 -9.14 -0.47
N LEU A 25 -10.13 -8.21 0.35
CA LEU A 25 -9.36 -7.05 0.80
C LEU A 25 -8.10 -7.49 1.57
N THR A 26 -8.22 -8.44 2.50
CA THR A 26 -7.07 -8.99 3.23
C THR A 26 -6.06 -9.65 2.29
N ARG A 27 -6.52 -10.38 1.27
CA ARG A 27 -5.61 -11.01 0.29
C ARG A 27 -4.81 -9.96 -0.47
N TYR A 28 -5.46 -8.89 -0.94
CA TYR A 28 -4.76 -7.80 -1.62
C TYR A 28 -3.78 -7.08 -0.70
N THR A 29 -4.16 -6.82 0.55
CA THR A 29 -3.24 -6.23 1.53
C THR A 29 -2.02 -7.12 1.77
N ILE A 30 -2.20 -8.44 1.91
CA ILE A 30 -1.08 -9.37 2.10
C ILE A 30 -0.13 -9.34 0.91
N ILE A 31 -0.67 -9.34 -0.32
CA ILE A 31 0.14 -9.25 -1.53
C ILE A 31 0.98 -7.96 -1.51
N VAL A 32 0.34 -6.81 -1.28
CA VAL A 32 1.03 -5.51 -1.23
C VAL A 32 2.09 -5.48 -0.13
N VAL A 33 1.77 -5.95 1.07
CA VAL A 33 2.75 -5.99 2.19
C VAL A 33 3.92 -6.90 1.84
N SER A 34 3.67 -8.04 1.19
CA SER A 34 4.73 -8.96 0.78
C SER A 34 5.68 -8.36 -0.26
N THR A 35 5.15 -7.63 -1.26
CA THR A 35 5.98 -7.00 -2.29
C THR A 35 6.79 -5.84 -1.72
N VAL A 36 6.19 -5.03 -0.85
CA VAL A 36 6.89 -3.94 -0.15
C VAL A 36 7.99 -4.50 0.76
N ALA A 37 7.72 -5.58 1.51
CA ALA A 37 8.72 -6.21 2.37
C ALA A 37 9.91 -6.74 1.56
N PHE A 38 9.66 -7.39 0.41
CA PHE A 38 10.72 -7.86 -0.49
C PHE A 38 11.61 -6.71 -0.99
N VAL A 39 10.98 -5.63 -1.47
CA VAL A 39 11.71 -4.45 -1.96
C VAL A 39 12.50 -3.77 -0.85
N ALA A 40 11.94 -3.67 0.37
CA ALA A 40 12.62 -3.11 1.52
C ALA A 40 13.89 -3.90 1.89
N VAL A 41 13.82 -5.23 1.88
CA VAL A 41 15.00 -6.09 2.12
C VAL A 41 16.04 -5.90 1.03
N TYR A 42 15.63 -5.83 -0.24
CA TYR A 42 16.54 -5.56 -1.35
C TYR A 42 17.30 -4.25 -1.16
N PHE A 43 16.59 -3.15 -0.86
CA PHE A 43 17.23 -1.86 -0.60
C PHE A 43 18.18 -1.92 0.58
N ALA A 44 17.79 -2.57 1.69
CA ALA A 44 18.67 -2.73 2.84
C ALA A 44 19.98 -3.44 2.49
N VAL A 45 19.94 -4.49 1.66
CA VAL A 45 21.14 -5.20 1.20
C VAL A 45 21.98 -4.31 0.28
N VAL A 46 21.35 -3.58 -0.64
CA VAL A 46 22.05 -2.70 -1.58
C VAL A 46 22.73 -1.54 -0.84
N ASP A 47 22.05 -0.90 0.12
CA ASP A 47 22.59 0.22 0.88
C ASP A 47 23.83 -0.20 1.69
N LEU A 48 23.77 -1.38 2.33
CA LEU A 48 24.91 -1.95 3.04
C LEU A 48 26.02 -2.35 2.07
N GLY A 49 25.69 -2.97 0.95
CA GLY A 49 26.66 -3.36 -0.08
C GLY A 49 27.40 -2.16 -0.66
N ILE A 50 26.69 -1.09 -1.01
CA ILE A 50 27.27 0.15 -1.52
C ILE A 50 28.12 0.82 -0.44
N THR A 51 27.64 0.90 0.80
CA THR A 51 28.39 1.53 1.90
C THR A 51 29.72 0.80 2.15
N GLN A 52 29.68 -0.54 2.22
CA GLN A 52 30.90 -1.35 2.39
C GLN A 52 31.84 -1.22 1.19
N PHE A 53 31.31 -1.23 -0.03
CA PHE A 53 32.10 -1.06 -1.25
C PHE A 53 32.79 0.31 -1.30
N LEU A 54 32.07 1.39 -0.99
CA LEU A 54 32.64 2.74 -0.97
C LEU A 54 33.74 2.88 0.09
N ASN A 55 33.52 2.36 1.29
CA ASN A 55 34.54 2.42 2.35
C ASN A 55 35.81 1.66 1.99
N VAL A 56 35.71 0.53 1.28
CA VAL A 56 36.90 -0.27 0.89
C VAL A 56 37.68 0.36 -0.27
N PHE A 57 37.03 1.13 -1.14
CA PHE A 57 37.66 1.69 -2.35
C PHE A 57 38.09 3.16 -2.23
N PHE A 58 37.43 3.96 -1.38
CA PHE A 58 37.71 5.40 -1.23
C PHE A 58 38.46 5.77 0.06
N GLU A 59 38.58 4.85 1.01
CA GLU A 59 39.46 4.93 2.17
C GLU A 59 40.67 4.00 1.99
#